data_AF-A0A8J4XVC0-F1
#
_entry.id   AF-A0A8J4XVC0-F1
#
_cell.length_a   1.000
_cell.length_b   1.000
_cell.length_c   1.000
_cell.angle_alpha   90.00
_cell.angle_beta   90.00
_cell.angle_gamma   90.00
#
_symmetry.space_group_name_H-M   'P 1'
#
loop_
_entity.id
_entity.type
_entity.pdbx_description
1 polymer ?
#
loop_
_entity_poly.entity_id
_entity_poly.type
_entity_poly.pdbx_seq_one_letter_code
_entity_poly.pdbx_strand_id
1 'polypeptide(L)'
;MYSDITAFEVKLRLWEAQLAAGQFMHFPRIAACAPDDVDLNTCVGVVTSLREEFAFRFTGVRPLAPGFKLFTSPFDVHVDEASAPLQMELVELQCNDELKAKYRTLLHCPSVTSSSLLTNF
;
A
#
# COMPACT_ATOMS: atom_id res chain seq x y z
N MET A 1 3.90 0.12 -6.18
CA MET A 1 4.95 -0.62 -5.44
C MET A 1 5.06 -0.17 -3.99
N TYR A 2 5.55 1.04 -3.68
CA TYR A 2 5.64 1.49 -2.27
C TYR A 2 4.26 1.59 -1.60
N SER A 3 3.27 2.10 -2.34
CA SER A 3 1.84 2.09 -1.96
C SER A 3 1.33 0.70 -1.56
N ASP A 4 1.77 -0.34 -2.27
CA ASP A 4 1.31 -1.71 -2.03
C ASP A 4 1.93 -2.28 -0.74
N ILE A 5 3.20 -1.96 -0.50
CA ILE A 5 3.91 -2.28 0.76
C ILE A 5 3.19 -1.59 1.92
N THR A 6 2.90 -0.29 1.82
CA THR A 6 2.18 0.47 2.85
C THR A 6 0.77 -0.10 3.07
N ALA A 7 0.03 -0.39 2.00
CA ALA A 7 -1.31 -0.94 2.09
C ALA A 7 -1.32 -2.32 2.78
N PHE A 8 -0.35 -3.19 2.46
CA PHE A 8 -0.25 -4.49 3.11
C PHE A 8 0.13 -4.36 4.59
N GLU A 9 1.06 -3.47 4.94
CA GLU A 9 1.40 -3.19 6.33
C GLU A 9 0.20 -2.69 7.15
N VAL A 10 -0.63 -1.81 6.56
CA VAL A 10 -1.88 -1.35 7.18
C VAL A 10 -2.87 -2.50 7.35
N LYS A 11 -3.01 -3.39 6.36
CA LYS A 11 -3.86 -4.58 6.47
C LYS A 11 -3.42 -5.49 7.61
N LEU A 12 -2.12 -5.75 7.77
CA LEU A 12 -1.59 -6.57 8.87
C LEU A 12 -1.95 -5.98 10.25
N ARG A 13 -1.78 -4.67 10.43
CA ARG A 13 -2.17 -3.99 11.68
C ARG A 13 -3.67 -4.06 11.93
N LEU A 14 -4.48 -3.89 10.89
CA LEU A 14 -5.93 -3.99 10.98
C LEU A 14 -6.37 -5.39 11.38
N TRP A 15 -5.80 -6.42 10.74
CA TRP A 15 -6.08 -7.82 11.04
C TRP A 15 -5.69 -8.21 12.46
N GLU A 16 -4.53 -7.79 12.93
CA GLU A 16 -4.09 -8.02 14.32
C GLU A 16 -5.09 -7.44 15.33
N ALA A 17 -5.50 -6.18 15.14
CA ALA A 17 -6.47 -5.52 16.01
C ALA A 17 -7.86 -6.19 15.96
N GLN A 18 -8.31 -6.57 14.77
CA GLN A 18 -9.60 -7.25 14.59
C GLN A 18 -9.61 -8.63 15.24
N LEU A 19 -8.56 -9.43 15.05
CA LEU A 19 -8.45 -10.76 15.68
C LEU A 19 -8.40 -10.65 17.21
N ALA A 20 -7.65 -9.71 17.75
CA ALA A 20 -7.60 -9.46 19.20
C ALA A 20 -8.96 -9.01 19.77
N ALA A 21 -9.79 -8.34 18.95
CA ALA A 21 -11.15 -7.92 19.30
C ALA A 21 -12.22 -8.97 18.99
N GLY A 22 -11.86 -10.17 18.51
CA GLY A 22 -12.82 -11.22 18.12
C GLY A 22 -13.65 -10.87 16.88
N GLN A 23 -13.13 -10.01 16.00
CA GLN A 23 -13.79 -9.59 14.76
C GLN A 23 -13.25 -10.37 13.56
N PHE A 24 -14.12 -11.10 12.87
CA PHE A 24 -13.71 -12.06 11.83
C PHE A 24 -14.18 -11.70 10.42
N MET A 25 -14.51 -10.43 10.16
CA MET A 25 -15.08 -9.96 8.88
C MET A 25 -14.21 -10.31 7.66
N HIS A 26 -12.90 -10.44 7.85
CA HIS A 26 -11.93 -10.80 6.80
C HIS A 26 -11.35 -12.21 6.99
N PHE A 27 -11.87 -12.99 7.93
CA PHE A 27 -11.45 -14.36 8.22
C PHE A 27 -12.66 -15.31 8.22
N PRO A 28 -13.30 -15.57 7.05
CA PRO A 28 -14.53 -16.36 6.97
C PRO A 28 -14.40 -17.76 7.58
N ARG A 29 -13.21 -18.36 7.47
CA ARG A 29 -12.93 -19.68 8.05
C ARG A 29 -12.88 -19.66 9.57
N ILE A 30 -12.32 -18.60 10.17
CA ILE A 30 -12.33 -18.42 11.64
C ILE A 30 -13.75 -18.10 12.10
N ALA A 31 -14.50 -17.31 11.34
CA ALA A 31 -15.91 -17.03 11.62
C ALA A 31 -16.81 -18.29 11.57
N ALA A 32 -16.47 -19.24 10.68
CA ALA A 32 -17.24 -20.47 10.46
C ALA A 32 -16.88 -21.60 11.44
N CYS A 33 -15.62 -21.68 11.88
CA CYS A 33 -15.23 -22.54 12.99
C CYS A 33 -15.79 -21.92 14.29
N ALA A 34 -16.39 -22.71 15.18
CA ALA A 34 -16.80 -22.18 16.47
C ALA A 34 -15.57 -21.53 17.14
N PRO A 35 -15.64 -20.27 17.62
CA PRO A 35 -14.49 -19.56 18.18
C PRO A 35 -13.86 -20.26 19.40
N ASP A 36 -14.50 -21.31 19.92
CA ASP A 36 -13.99 -22.18 20.98
C ASP A 36 -12.97 -23.23 20.47
N ASP A 37 -12.97 -23.56 19.17
CA ASP A 37 -12.04 -24.53 18.56
C ASP A 37 -10.77 -23.87 18.00
N VAL A 38 -10.75 -22.55 17.86
CA VAL A 38 -9.62 -21.80 17.31
C VAL A 38 -8.91 -21.05 18.42
N ASP A 39 -7.62 -21.35 18.61
CA ASP A 39 -6.78 -20.55 19.50
C ASP A 39 -6.49 -19.17 18.87
N LEU A 40 -7.36 -18.21 19.17
CA LEU A 40 -7.26 -16.83 18.69
C LEU A 40 -5.95 -16.16 19.12
N ASN A 41 -5.38 -16.54 20.26
CA ASN A 41 -4.09 -15.99 20.69
C ASN A 41 -2.96 -16.43 19.75
N THR A 42 -2.99 -17.69 19.30
CA THR A 42 -2.08 -18.18 18.27
C THR A 42 -2.28 -17.44 16.95
N CYS A 43 -3.52 -17.22 16.51
CA CYS A 43 -3.78 -16.45 15.28
C CYS A 43 -3.25 -15.02 15.36
N VAL A 44 -3.51 -14.31 16.47
CA VAL A 44 -2.96 -12.97 16.71
C VAL A 44 -1.44 -13.01 16.68
N GLY A 45 -0.82 -13.96 17.38
CA GLY A 45 0.63 -14.13 17.41
C GLY A 45 1.25 -14.31 16.02
N VAL A 46 0.63 -15.13 15.15
CA VAL A 46 1.08 -15.31 13.76
C VAL A 46 1.01 -14.00 12.97
N VAL A 47 -0.07 -13.23 13.11
CA VAL A 47 -0.20 -11.94 12.41
C VAL A 47 0.81 -10.92 12.94
N THR A 48 1.02 -10.87 14.25
CA THR A 48 2.05 -10.00 14.88
C THR A 48 3.44 -10.34 14.37
N SER A 49 3.84 -11.62 14.36
CA SER A 49 5.13 -12.04 13.83
C SER A 49 5.27 -11.73 12.33
N LEU A 50 4.23 -11.96 11.53
CA LEU A 50 4.23 -11.61 10.11
C LEU A 50 4.41 -10.10 9.90
N ARG A 51 3.72 -9.27 10.70
CA ARG A 51 3.84 -7.81 10.66
C ARG A 51 5.26 -7.36 10.99
N GLU A 52 5.87 -7.91 12.03
CA GLU A 52 7.23 -7.57 12.45
C GLU A 52 8.26 -7.98 11.39
N GLU A 53 8.17 -9.21 10.89
CA GLU A 53 8.99 -9.72 9.81
C GLU A 53 8.84 -8.91 8.51
N PHE A 54 7.62 -8.51 8.18
CA PHE A 54 7.35 -7.65 7.03
C PHE A 54 7.96 -6.26 7.24
N ALA A 55 7.76 -5.65 8.41
CA ALA A 55 8.32 -4.36 8.74
C ALA A 55 9.86 -4.39 8.68
N PHE A 56 10.48 -5.46 9.19
CA PHE A 56 11.93 -5.68 9.17
C PHE A 56 12.46 -5.81 7.73
N ARG A 57 11.84 -6.66 6.89
CA ARG A 57 12.25 -6.85 5.49
C ARG A 57 12.24 -5.55 4.68
N PHE A 58 11.30 -4.64 4.96
CA PHE A 58 11.17 -3.38 4.23
C PHE A 58 11.88 -2.19 4.89
N THR A 59 12.65 -2.39 5.96
CA THR A 59 13.42 -1.31 6.62
C THR A 59 14.31 -0.54 5.65
N GLY A 60 15.04 -1.24 4.77
CA GLY A 60 15.91 -0.61 3.75
C GLY A 60 15.15 0.05 2.59
N VAL A 61 13.87 -0.25 2.41
CA VAL A 61 13.04 0.32 1.33
C VAL A 61 12.35 1.61 1.77
N ARG A 62 12.07 1.78 3.07
CA ARG A 62 11.40 2.98 3.60
C ARG A 62 12.13 4.29 3.29
N PRO A 63 13.47 4.39 3.38
CA PRO A 63 14.18 5.61 3.00
C PRO A 63 14.06 5.96 1.51
N LEU A 64 13.70 5.00 0.66
CA LEU A 64 13.53 5.20 -0.78
C LEU A 64 12.13 5.73 -1.14
N ALA A 65 11.21 5.87 -0.16
CA ALA A 65 9.85 6.33 -0.38
C ALA A 65 9.73 7.65 -1.17
N PRO A 66 10.54 8.70 -0.89
CA PRO A 66 10.50 9.93 -1.67
C PRO A 66 10.88 9.70 -3.14
N GLY A 67 11.88 8.83 -3.38
CA GLY A 67 12.28 8.43 -4.72
C GLY A 67 11.16 7.72 -5.47
N PHE A 68 10.43 6.80 -4.83
CA PHE A 68 9.28 6.16 -5.47
C PHE A 68 8.20 7.18 -5.86
N LYS A 69 7.92 8.17 -5.01
CA LYS A 69 6.95 9.23 -5.30
C LYS A 69 7.35 10.06 -6.53
N LEU A 70 8.65 10.36 -6.66
CA LEU A 70 9.21 11.05 -7.83
C LEU A 70 8.92 10.31 -9.13
N PHE A 71 9.07 8.98 -9.14
CA PHE A 71 8.82 8.17 -10.35
C PHE A 71 7.33 7.89 -10.60
N THR A 72 6.51 7.78 -9.56
CA THR A 72 5.07 7.51 -9.75
C THR A 72 4.28 8.77 -10.11
N SER A 73 4.68 9.91 -9.54
CA SER A 73 3.94 11.17 -9.59
C SER A 73 4.88 12.37 -9.78
N PRO A 74 5.69 12.40 -10.86
CA PRO A 74 6.72 13.43 -11.05
C PRO A 74 6.17 14.85 -11.10
N PHE A 75 4.90 15.04 -11.47
CA PHE A 75 4.26 16.36 -11.54
C PHE A 75 3.65 16.85 -10.22
N ASP A 76 3.59 15.99 -9.20
CA ASP A 76 2.99 16.29 -7.88
C ASP A 76 4.03 16.34 -6.74
N VAL A 77 5.32 16.18 -7.08
CA VAL A 77 6.44 16.24 -6.12
C VAL A 77 6.98 17.66 -6.04
N HIS A 78 7.18 18.18 -4.82
CA HIS A 78 7.87 19.45 -4.64
C HIS A 78 9.34 19.30 -5.04
N VAL A 79 9.87 20.25 -5.82
CA VAL A 79 11.26 20.21 -6.29
C VAL A 79 12.25 20.10 -5.13
N ASP A 80 11.98 20.78 -4.02
CA ASP A 80 12.83 20.76 -2.82
C ASP A 80 12.86 19.39 -2.11
N GLU A 81 11.89 18.50 -2.38
CA GLU A 81 11.87 17.11 -1.87
C GLU A 81 12.78 16.16 -2.68
N ALA A 82 13.21 16.57 -3.89
CA ALA A 82 14.08 15.77 -4.73
C ALA A 82 15.56 15.91 -4.35
N SER A 83 16.37 14.89 -4.67
CA SER A 83 17.82 14.96 -4.48
C SER A 83 18.42 16.07 -5.37
N ALA A 84 19.45 16.77 -4.88
CA ALA A 84 20.05 17.91 -5.57
C ALA A 84 20.35 17.68 -7.07
N PRO A 85 20.85 16.51 -7.52
CA PRO A 85 21.07 16.26 -8.94
C PRO A 85 19.79 16.27 -9.79
N LEU A 86 18.66 15.87 -9.20
CA LEU A 86 17.38 15.72 -9.91
C LEU A 86 16.52 16.98 -9.85
N GLN A 87 16.85 17.97 -9.03
CA GLN A 87 16.02 19.17 -8.86
C GLN A 87 15.85 19.95 -10.17
N MET A 88 16.96 20.17 -10.90
CA MET A 88 16.92 20.89 -12.18
C MET A 88 16.17 20.10 -13.25
N GLU A 89 16.44 18.79 -13.36
CA GLU A 89 15.73 17.89 -14.28
C GLU A 89 14.22 17.86 -13.98
N LEU A 90 13.85 17.87 -12.71
CA LEU A 90 12.47 17.87 -12.28
C LEU A 90 11.77 19.20 -12.60
N VAL A 91 12.45 20.34 -12.46
CA VAL A 91 11.93 21.65 -12.89
C VAL A 91 11.64 21.63 -14.39
N GLU A 92 12.60 21.19 -15.20
CA GLU A 92 12.44 21.10 -16.65
C GLU A 92 11.29 20.17 -17.04
N LEU A 93 11.19 19.01 -16.39
CA LEU A 93 10.11 18.05 -16.60
C LEU A 93 8.74 18.64 -16.23
N GLN A 94 8.62 19.29 -15.06
CA GLN A 94 7.36 19.83 -14.56
C GLN A 94 6.87 21.07 -15.33
N CYS A 95 7.80 21.85 -15.90
CA CYS A 95 7.52 22.99 -16.77
C CYS A 95 7.21 22.58 -18.22
N ASN A 96 7.37 21.30 -18.59
CA ASN A 96 7.00 20.82 -19.91
C ASN A 96 5.49 20.53 -19.99
N ASP A 97 4.72 21.50 -20.48
CA ASP A 97 3.26 21.42 -20.62
C ASP A 97 2.80 20.24 -21.50
N GLU A 98 3.56 19.88 -22.53
CA GLU A 98 3.24 18.75 -23.41
C GLU A 98 3.33 17.42 -22.66
N LEU A 99 4.43 17.20 -21.92
CA LEU A 99 4.61 16.00 -21.10
C LEU A 99 3.59 15.94 -19.96
N LYS A 100 3.28 17.09 -19.34
CA LYS A 100 2.26 17.18 -18.29
C LYS A 100 0.87 16.83 -18.80
N ALA A 101 0.50 17.31 -20.00
CA ALA A 101 -0.75 16.96 -20.65
C ALA A 101 -0.82 15.46 -20.97
N LYS A 102 0.24 14.90 -21.57
CA LYS A 102 0.32 13.46 -21.87
C LYS A 102 0.19 12.59 -20.61
N TYR A 103 0.91 12.96 -19.54
CA TYR A 103 0.86 12.26 -18.25
C TYR A 103 -0.57 12.25 -17.69
N ARG A 104 -1.26 13.39 -17.71
CA ARG A 104 -2.66 13.47 -17.28
C ARG A 104 -3.56 12.58 -18.12
N THR A 105 -3.42 12.59 -19.44
CA THR A 105 -4.26 11.73 -20.32
C THR A 105 -4.04 10.24 -20.02
N LEU A 106 -2.81 9.82 -19.74
CA LEU A 106 -2.49 8.43 -19.38
C LEU A 106 -3.07 8.03 -18.01
N LEU A 107 -3.05 8.95 -17.03
CA LEU A 107 -3.73 8.74 -15.75
C LEU A 107 -5.26 8.65 -15.90
N HIS A 108 -5.83 9.29 -16.92
CA HIS A 108 -7.26 9.26 -17.22
C HIS A 108 -7.68 8.07 -18.10
N CYS A 109 -6.89 7.00 -18.21
CA CYS A 109 -7.36 5.78 -18.86
C CYS A 109 -8.61 5.26 -18.11
N PRO A 110 -9.81 5.21 -18.73
CA PRO A 110 -11.00 4.68 -18.08
C PRO A 110 -10.93 3.15 -18.12
N SER A 111 -10.03 2.55 -17.33
CA SER A 111 -10.05 1.12 -17.10
C SER A 111 -11.20 0.82 -16.13
N VAL A 112 -12.34 0.50 -16.74
CA VAL A 112 -13.38 -0.43 -16.28
C VAL A 112 -13.72 -0.31 -14.79
N THR A 113 -14.86 0.31 -14.52
CA THR A 113 -15.69 -0.02 -13.35
C THR A 113 -15.96 -1.53 -13.34
N SER A 114 -15.08 -2.33 -12.74
CA SER A 114 -15.42 -3.67 -12.28
C SER A 114 -15.89 -3.56 -10.84
N SER A 115 -17.00 -2.84 -10.66
CA SER A 115 -17.92 -3.14 -9.58
C SER A 115 -18.54 -4.50 -9.92
N SER A 116 -18.65 -5.36 -8.91
CA SER A 116 -19.03 -6.79 -8.97
C SER A 116 -17.93 -7.74 -9.44
N LEU A 117 -17.26 -8.37 -8.47
CA LEU A 117 -17.24 -9.82 -8.25
C LEU A 117 -16.42 -10.10 -6.98
N LEU A 118 -17.00 -9.77 -5.82
CA LEU A 118 -16.72 -10.44 -4.54
C LEU A 118 -18.03 -11.01 -4.02
N THR A 119 -18.49 -12.05 -4.70
CA THR A 119 -19.38 -13.08 -4.17
C THR A 119 -18.83 -14.40 -4.69
N ASN A 120 -18.55 -15.33 -3.76
CA ASN A 120 -17.92 -16.65 -3.92
C ASN A 120 -16.38 -16.53 -3.92
N PHE A 121 -15.65 -16.82 -2.83
CA PHE A 121 -15.76 -17.89 -1.83
C PHE A 121 -15.16 -17.47 -0.49
#